data_AF-A0A7S3AMV3-F1
#
_entry.id   AF-A0A7S3AMV3-F1
#
_cell.length_a   1.000
_cell.length_b   1.000
_cell.length_c   1.000
_cell.angle_alpha   90.00
_cell.angle_beta   90.00
_cell.angle_gamma   90.00
#
_symmetry.space_group_name_H-M   'P 1'
#
loop_
_entity.id
_entity.type
_entity.pdbx_description
1 polymer ?
#
loop_
_entity_poly.entity_id
_entity_poly.type
_entity_poly.pdbx_seq_one_letter_code
_entity_poly.pdbx_strand_id
1 'polypeptide(L)'
;PPAHDAVLLVSPQVYELMDGPTSTELYWDSNAGAARNWKWGGNSSASLAASLSSFSVLDEMVTLMQDRRLYPRLHSIIIAGHSAGGQIVQRYALASSVYASASTTIRYFPANPSSFTYLDKQRPSQTDAWACGAFCDNTTLLTRLWTFERPADNCSAYNQYGYGLDGPLSPYLASRGIDAMVAAFGERNVTYLSGTSDVCNLPFMQEHSCTPGCVPDDGGLDTSCEAYTQGYCRMARAHAYAQYVKQFYAQRGQASQLGQGIFSHHLVSIPGVGHSGCAVFQSPQALAAMFP
;
A
#
# COMPACT_ATOMS: atom_id res chain seq x y z
N PRO A 1 -31.53 23.70 2.95
CA PRO A 1 -30.79 22.73 2.12
C PRO A 1 -30.26 21.59 3.01
N PRO A 2 -30.37 20.31 2.61
CA PRO A 2 -29.62 19.26 3.30
C PRO A 2 -28.15 19.66 3.20
N ALA A 3 -27.42 19.61 4.32
CA ALA A 3 -25.99 19.87 4.30
C ALA A 3 -25.36 18.81 3.40
N HIS A 4 -24.92 19.19 2.21
CA HIS A 4 -24.05 18.32 1.43
C HIS A 4 -22.83 18.02 2.30
N ASP A 5 -22.51 16.75 2.48
CA ASP A 5 -21.28 16.35 3.16
C ASP A 5 -20.11 17.02 2.43
N ALA A 6 -19.46 17.95 3.12
CA ALA A 6 -18.37 18.72 2.55
C ALA A 6 -17.07 17.93 2.72
N VAL A 7 -16.35 17.73 1.63
CA VAL A 7 -15.04 17.07 1.63
C VAL A 7 -13.95 18.14 1.67
N LEU A 8 -13.05 18.03 2.66
CA LEU A 8 -11.78 18.76 2.65
C LEU A 8 -10.73 17.86 1.99
N LEU A 9 -10.16 18.31 0.88
CA LEU A 9 -9.05 17.62 0.23
C LEU A 9 -7.72 18.21 0.71
N VAL A 10 -6.85 17.36 1.25
CA VAL A 10 -5.46 17.69 1.60
C VAL A 10 -4.56 16.80 0.76
N SER A 11 -3.69 17.41 -0.05
CA SER A 11 -2.72 16.70 -0.89
C SER A 11 -1.34 17.27 -0.63
N PRO A 12 -0.58 16.73 0.34
CA PRO A 12 0.78 17.21 0.61
C PRO A 12 1.67 16.91 -0.59
N GLN A 13 2.52 17.86 -0.96
CA GLN A 13 3.58 17.61 -1.91
C GLN A 13 4.75 16.94 -1.18
N VAL A 14 5.21 15.81 -1.71
CA VAL A 14 6.39 15.11 -1.20
C VAL A 14 7.54 15.44 -2.14
N TYR A 15 8.49 16.24 -1.67
CA TYR A 15 9.64 16.62 -2.49
C TYR A 15 10.71 15.54 -2.51
N GLU A 16 11.30 15.36 -3.69
CA GLU A 16 12.59 14.74 -3.89
C GLU A 16 13.65 15.80 -4.26
N LEU A 17 14.93 15.42 -4.23
CA LEU A 17 16.03 16.35 -4.51
C LEU A 17 15.86 17.09 -5.87
N MET A 18 15.33 16.39 -6.86
CA MET A 18 15.11 16.93 -8.21
C MET A 18 14.02 18.01 -8.29
N ASP A 19 13.15 18.11 -7.28
CA ASP A 19 12.09 19.12 -7.21
C ASP A 19 12.61 20.49 -6.75
N GLY A 20 13.90 20.58 -6.34
CA GLY A 20 14.53 21.82 -5.90
C GLY A 20 14.01 22.37 -4.57
N PRO A 21 13.95 21.55 -3.49
CA PRO A 21 13.47 21.99 -2.19
C PRO A 21 14.36 23.10 -1.61
N THR A 22 13.75 24.08 -0.96
CA THR A 22 14.46 25.14 -0.24
C THR A 22 15.07 24.61 1.07
N SER A 23 15.94 25.40 1.70
CA SER A 23 16.57 25.04 2.98
C SER A 23 15.59 24.87 4.15
N THR A 24 14.34 25.30 3.98
CA THR A 24 13.27 25.20 4.99
C THR A 24 12.28 24.07 4.72
N GLU A 25 12.42 23.35 3.60
CA GLU A 25 11.50 22.30 3.19
C GLU A 25 12.07 20.90 3.47
N LEU A 26 11.19 19.99 3.87
CA LEU A 26 11.52 18.58 3.94
C LEU A 26 11.56 18.00 2.52
N TYR A 27 12.58 17.20 2.24
CA TYR A 27 12.65 16.38 1.05
C TYR A 27 13.20 15.00 1.37
N TRP A 28 12.92 14.04 0.50
CA TRP A 28 13.38 12.67 0.60
C TRP A 28 14.30 12.33 -0.57
N ASP A 29 15.15 11.33 -0.38
CA ASP A 29 16.00 10.82 -1.45
C ASP A 29 15.61 9.36 -1.70
N SER A 30 14.77 9.16 -2.71
CA SER A 30 14.26 7.83 -3.05
C SER A 30 15.36 6.89 -3.55
N ASN A 31 16.48 7.45 -4.05
CA ASN A 31 17.63 6.73 -4.57
C ASN A 31 18.64 6.35 -3.47
N ALA A 32 18.59 7.01 -2.31
CA ALA A 32 19.43 6.69 -1.15
C ALA A 32 18.93 5.49 -0.31
N GLY A 33 18.04 4.67 -0.87
CA GLY A 33 17.51 3.45 -0.26
C GLY A 33 16.35 3.68 0.71
N ALA A 34 15.82 2.60 1.29
CA ALA A 34 14.59 2.61 2.08
C ALA A 34 14.63 3.59 3.27
N ALA A 35 15.78 3.77 3.91
CA ALA A 35 15.95 4.67 5.06
C ALA A 35 15.74 6.16 4.73
N ARG A 36 15.81 6.54 3.45
CA ARG A 36 15.63 7.92 2.95
C ARG A 36 14.46 8.07 1.98
N ASN A 37 13.78 6.98 1.66
CA ASN A 37 12.71 6.97 0.69
C ASN A 37 11.35 7.17 1.37
N TRP A 38 10.62 8.21 0.96
CA TRP A 38 9.35 8.62 1.54
C TRP A 38 8.31 7.49 1.52
N LYS A 39 8.28 6.64 0.47
CA LYS A 39 7.28 5.56 0.36
C LYS A 39 7.52 4.39 1.33
N TRP A 40 8.63 4.40 2.06
CA TRP A 40 9.01 3.40 3.07
C TRP A 40 9.01 3.97 4.49
N GLY A 41 8.52 5.20 4.71
CA GLY A 41 8.64 5.83 6.03
C GLY A 41 10.08 6.25 6.35
N GLY A 42 10.93 6.42 5.33
CA GLY A 42 12.30 6.88 5.49
C GLY A 42 12.37 8.30 6.06
N ASN A 43 13.51 8.65 6.63
CA ASN A 43 13.76 9.97 7.16
C ASN A 43 14.14 10.96 6.04
N SER A 44 13.63 12.18 6.13
CA SER A 44 13.96 13.28 5.22
C SER A 44 15.47 13.51 5.16
N SER A 45 15.93 13.88 3.97
CA SER A 45 17.32 14.21 3.67
C SER A 45 17.62 15.70 3.88
N ALA A 46 16.63 16.48 4.29
CA ALA A 46 16.77 17.92 4.54
C ALA A 46 17.77 18.23 5.65
N SER A 47 18.55 19.31 5.45
CA SER A 47 19.51 19.84 6.44
C SER A 47 18.83 20.65 7.56
N LEU A 48 17.62 20.27 7.95
CA LEU A 48 16.88 20.87 9.05
C LEU A 48 17.41 20.36 10.39
N ALA A 49 17.10 21.07 11.48
CA ALA A 49 17.46 20.67 12.84
C ALA A 49 16.93 19.27 13.25
N ALA A 50 16.01 18.68 12.45
CA ALA A 50 15.54 17.32 12.59
C ALA A 50 15.40 16.63 11.22
N SER A 51 15.79 15.36 11.17
CA SER A 51 15.54 14.44 10.05
C SER A 51 14.29 13.61 10.40
N LEU A 52 13.19 13.85 9.69
CA LEU A 52 11.85 13.36 10.05
C LEU A 52 11.39 12.24 9.14
N SER A 53 10.79 11.20 9.70
CA SER A 53 10.12 10.17 8.89
C SER A 53 8.94 10.78 8.12
N SER A 54 8.70 10.33 6.89
CA SER A 54 7.46 10.68 6.17
C SER A 54 6.21 10.24 6.93
N PHE A 55 6.28 9.16 7.71
CA PHE A 55 5.19 8.73 8.58
C PHE A 55 4.97 9.68 9.76
N SER A 56 6.02 10.29 10.31
CA SER A 56 5.86 11.33 11.34
C SER A 56 5.13 12.57 10.80
N VAL A 57 5.38 12.94 9.55
CA VAL A 57 4.65 14.05 8.90
C VAL A 57 3.17 13.68 8.73
N LEU A 58 2.87 12.47 8.26
CA LEU A 58 1.49 11.99 8.15
C LEU A 58 0.79 11.89 9.51
N ASP A 59 1.48 11.43 10.55
CA ASP A 59 0.93 11.37 11.92
C ASP A 59 0.48 12.76 12.39
N GLU A 60 1.32 13.79 12.18
CA GLU A 60 1.00 15.17 12.56
C GLU A 60 -0.20 15.71 11.77
N MET A 61 -0.24 15.46 10.45
CA MET A 61 -1.37 15.86 9.62
C MET A 61 -2.69 15.23 10.07
N VAL A 62 -2.68 13.92 10.36
CA VAL A 62 -3.87 13.20 10.84
C VAL A 62 -4.27 13.69 12.22
N THR A 63 -3.31 13.89 13.12
CA THR A 63 -3.57 14.40 14.49
C THR A 63 -4.18 15.80 14.45
N LEU A 64 -3.66 16.69 13.60
CA LEU A 64 -4.20 18.03 13.39
C LEU A 64 -5.64 17.98 12.87
N MET A 65 -5.91 17.09 11.90
CA MET A 65 -7.27 16.90 11.36
C MET A 65 -8.25 16.38 12.42
N GLN A 66 -7.79 15.61 13.41
CA GLN A 66 -8.62 15.13 14.52
C GLN A 66 -8.92 16.22 15.57
N ASP A 67 -8.26 17.39 15.54
CA ASP A 67 -8.54 18.47 16.48
C ASP A 67 -9.89 19.13 16.18
N ARG A 68 -10.88 18.85 17.03
CA ARG A 68 -12.24 19.39 16.91
C ARG A 68 -12.34 20.90 17.09
N ARG A 69 -11.32 21.56 17.64
CA ARG A 69 -11.27 23.03 17.70
C ARG A 69 -11.03 23.63 16.32
N LEU A 70 -10.29 22.91 15.47
CA LEU A 70 -9.99 23.30 14.09
C LEU A 70 -11.02 22.72 13.11
N TYR A 71 -11.40 21.46 13.30
CA TYR A 71 -12.30 20.71 12.42
C TYR A 71 -13.51 20.13 13.17
N PRO A 72 -14.43 20.98 13.70
CA PRO A 72 -15.50 20.57 14.61
C PRO A 72 -16.52 19.57 14.02
N ARG A 73 -16.62 19.51 12.69
CA ARG A 73 -17.54 18.65 11.93
C ARG A 73 -16.87 17.44 11.27
N LEU A 74 -15.54 17.29 11.38
CA LEU A 74 -14.83 16.18 10.76
C LEU A 74 -15.06 14.88 11.55
N HIS A 75 -15.58 13.87 10.87
CA HIS A 75 -15.91 12.58 11.45
C HIS A 75 -15.31 11.39 10.68
N SER A 76 -14.75 11.62 9.49
CA SER A 76 -14.04 10.62 8.70
C SER A 76 -12.80 11.21 8.05
N ILE A 77 -11.67 10.50 8.17
CA ILE A 77 -10.42 10.78 7.49
C ILE A 77 -10.15 9.62 6.52
N ILE A 78 -9.96 9.97 5.25
CA ILE A 78 -9.63 9.01 4.19
C ILE A 78 -8.19 9.29 3.76
N ILE A 79 -7.34 8.27 3.84
CA ILE A 79 -5.95 8.33 3.43
C ILE A 79 -5.80 7.45 2.20
N ALA A 80 -5.60 8.06 1.04
CA ALA A 80 -5.61 7.38 -0.24
C ALA A 80 -4.36 7.70 -1.05
N GLY A 81 -3.88 6.75 -1.85
CA GLY A 81 -2.71 6.94 -2.69
C GLY A 81 -2.62 5.88 -3.77
N HIS A 82 -2.11 6.25 -4.95
CA HIS A 82 -1.95 5.37 -6.11
C HIS A 82 -0.48 5.04 -6.35
N SER A 83 -0.17 3.82 -6.82
CA SER A 83 1.20 3.39 -7.17
C SER A 83 2.18 3.49 -5.99
N ALA A 84 3.23 4.32 -6.07
CA ALA A 84 4.08 4.64 -4.91
C ALA A 84 3.29 5.27 -3.75
N GLY A 85 2.26 6.05 -4.05
CA GLY A 85 1.28 6.52 -3.07
C GLY A 85 0.49 5.38 -2.41
N GLY A 86 0.19 4.32 -3.15
CA GLY A 86 -0.46 3.13 -2.59
C GLY A 86 0.45 2.37 -1.63
N GLN A 87 1.74 2.33 -1.93
CA GLN A 87 2.75 1.73 -1.06
C GLN A 87 2.89 2.49 0.27
N ILE A 88 3.02 3.83 0.23
CA ILE A 88 3.12 4.61 1.48
C ILE A 88 1.85 4.45 2.32
N VAL A 89 0.66 4.44 1.71
CA VAL A 89 -0.60 4.30 2.45
C VAL A 89 -0.69 2.95 3.14
N GLN A 90 -0.35 1.85 2.47
CA GLN A 90 -0.36 0.53 3.10
C GLN A 90 0.65 0.42 4.24
N ARG A 91 1.88 0.92 4.03
CA ARG A 91 2.93 0.88 5.05
C ARG A 91 2.65 1.82 6.22
N TYR A 92 2.03 2.96 5.97
CA TYR A 92 1.59 3.89 7.01
C TYR A 92 0.45 3.29 7.85
N ALA A 93 -0.53 2.63 7.22
CA ALA A 93 -1.58 1.90 7.95
C ALA A 93 -1.00 0.83 8.88
N LEU A 94 0.08 0.16 8.45
CA LEU A 94 0.82 -0.83 9.25
C LEU A 94 1.64 -0.18 10.39
N ALA A 95 2.26 0.96 10.14
CA ALA A 95 3.25 1.54 11.05
C ALA A 95 2.74 2.66 11.97
N SER A 96 1.64 3.35 11.63
CA SER A 96 1.20 4.56 12.33
C SER A 96 0.69 4.29 13.74
N SER A 97 1.03 5.19 14.68
CA SER A 97 0.52 5.15 16.07
C SER A 97 -0.75 5.95 16.25
N VAL A 98 -1.15 6.69 15.22
CA VAL A 98 -2.37 7.48 15.26
C VAL A 98 -3.56 6.55 15.04
N TYR A 99 -4.48 6.52 16.00
CA TYR A 99 -5.71 5.73 15.94
C TYR A 99 -6.91 6.61 15.64
N ALA A 100 -7.98 5.97 15.18
CA ALA A 100 -9.29 6.60 15.18
C ALA A 100 -9.63 7.06 16.60
N SER A 101 -10.32 8.20 16.71
CA SER A 101 -10.85 8.68 17.98
C SER A 101 -12.33 8.31 18.09
N ALA A 102 -12.92 8.50 19.27
CA ALA A 102 -14.35 8.31 19.45
C ALA A 102 -15.23 9.16 18.50
N SER A 103 -14.67 10.25 17.94
CA SER A 103 -15.38 11.16 17.03
C SER A 103 -14.95 11.06 15.57
N THR A 104 -13.87 10.35 15.24
CA THR A 104 -13.28 10.39 13.91
C THR A 104 -12.76 9.01 13.49
N THR A 105 -13.33 8.49 12.41
CA THR A 105 -12.87 7.25 11.77
C THR A 105 -11.68 7.52 10.84
N ILE A 106 -10.79 6.54 10.68
CA ILE A 106 -9.68 6.60 9.70
C ILE A 106 -9.79 5.38 8.79
N ARG A 107 -9.76 5.60 7.47
CA ARG A 107 -9.81 4.55 6.45
C ARG A 107 -8.68 4.72 5.44
N TYR A 108 -8.07 3.63 5.02
CA TYR A 108 -6.89 3.61 4.17
C TYR A 108 -7.22 2.99 2.81
N PHE A 109 -6.83 3.65 1.72
CA PHE A 109 -7.10 3.22 0.35
C PHE A 109 -5.81 3.14 -0.48
N PRO A 110 -4.98 2.10 -0.25
CA PRO A 110 -3.85 1.82 -1.13
C PRO A 110 -4.36 1.33 -2.50
N ALA A 111 -4.08 2.11 -3.54
CA ALA A 111 -4.50 1.82 -4.91
C ALA A 111 -3.33 1.41 -5.79
N ASN A 112 -3.47 0.27 -6.49
CA ASN A 112 -2.46 -0.29 -7.38
C ASN A 112 -1.01 -0.18 -6.84
N PRO A 113 -0.69 -0.60 -5.60
CA PRO A 113 0.69 -0.56 -5.13
C PRO A 113 1.57 -1.47 -5.98
N SER A 114 2.78 -1.01 -6.27
CA SER A 114 3.77 -1.85 -6.93
C SER A 114 4.16 -3.04 -6.05
N SER A 115 4.28 -2.86 -4.74
CA SER A 115 4.59 -3.93 -3.78
C SER A 115 3.85 -3.71 -2.47
N PHE A 116 3.72 -4.77 -1.70
CA PHE A 116 3.11 -4.78 -0.37
C PHE A 116 4.10 -5.24 0.68
N THR A 117 3.92 -4.77 1.91
CA THR A 117 4.66 -5.26 3.08
C THR A 117 3.90 -6.41 3.70
N TYR A 118 4.43 -7.63 3.54
CA TYR A 118 3.91 -8.84 4.17
C TYR A 118 4.27 -8.89 5.65
N LEU A 119 3.42 -9.54 6.44
CA LEU A 119 3.48 -9.53 7.91
C LEU A 119 4.29 -10.71 8.46
N ASP A 120 4.71 -11.63 7.58
CA ASP A 120 5.61 -12.75 7.84
C ASP A 120 6.36 -13.14 6.56
N LYS A 121 7.04 -14.30 6.63
CA LYS A 121 7.88 -14.86 5.57
C LYS A 121 7.11 -15.58 4.47
N GLN A 122 5.77 -15.60 4.51
CA GLN A 122 4.98 -16.25 3.48
C GLN A 122 4.71 -15.31 2.31
N ARG A 123 4.67 -15.87 1.10
CA ARG A 123 4.35 -15.19 -0.15
C ARG A 123 3.41 -16.06 -0.98
N PRO A 124 2.69 -15.49 -1.95
CA PRO A 124 1.80 -16.26 -2.81
C PRO A 124 2.60 -17.34 -3.56
N SER A 125 2.13 -18.59 -3.53
CA SER A 125 2.75 -19.69 -4.27
C SER A 125 2.66 -19.43 -5.78
N GLN A 126 3.76 -19.66 -6.48
CA GLN A 126 3.91 -19.42 -7.93
C GLN A 126 4.21 -20.72 -8.68
N THR A 127 3.45 -21.76 -8.36
CA THR A 127 3.67 -23.13 -8.86
C THR A 127 2.99 -23.43 -10.19
N ASP A 128 2.20 -22.50 -10.73
CA ASP A 128 1.52 -22.71 -12.00
C ASP A 128 2.51 -22.78 -13.16
N ALA A 129 2.23 -23.66 -14.11
CA ALA A 129 2.98 -23.72 -15.35
C ALA A 129 2.90 -22.37 -16.09
N TRP A 130 4.07 -21.85 -16.42
CA TRP A 130 4.20 -20.58 -17.15
C TRP A 130 3.79 -20.72 -18.61
N ALA A 131 3.01 -19.75 -19.11
CA ALA A 131 2.73 -19.54 -20.53
C ALA A 131 2.37 -18.07 -20.80
N CYS A 132 2.72 -17.53 -21.97
CA CYS A 132 2.42 -16.14 -22.31
C CYS A 132 0.93 -15.78 -22.20
N GLY A 133 0.03 -16.70 -22.59
CA GLY A 133 -1.42 -16.47 -22.49
C GLY A 133 -1.97 -16.49 -21.06
N ALA A 134 -1.21 -17.03 -20.10
CA ALA A 134 -1.57 -17.05 -18.68
C ALA A 134 -0.94 -15.87 -17.91
N PHE A 135 -0.05 -15.10 -18.55
CA PHE A 135 0.62 -13.97 -17.91
C PHE A 135 -0.39 -12.93 -17.43
N CYS A 136 -0.53 -12.82 -16.12
CA CYS A 136 -1.42 -11.86 -15.47
C CYS A 136 -2.83 -11.78 -16.10
N ASP A 137 -3.37 -12.93 -16.53
CA ASP A 137 -4.72 -13.01 -17.07
C ASP A 137 -5.72 -12.58 -16.00
N ASN A 138 -6.39 -11.45 -16.25
CA ASN A 138 -7.28 -10.85 -15.28
C ASN A 138 -8.51 -11.73 -15.00
N THR A 139 -8.96 -12.54 -15.96
CA THR A 139 -10.13 -13.41 -15.77
C THR A 139 -9.82 -14.51 -14.75
N THR A 140 -8.64 -15.12 -14.84
CA THR A 140 -8.13 -16.07 -13.85
C THR A 140 -7.84 -15.37 -12.51
N LEU A 141 -7.14 -14.23 -12.51
CA LEU A 141 -6.75 -13.53 -11.28
C LEU A 141 -7.95 -13.06 -10.43
N LEU A 142 -9.07 -12.70 -11.05
CA LEU A 142 -10.30 -12.30 -10.34
C LEU A 142 -10.88 -13.41 -9.47
N THR A 143 -10.72 -14.67 -9.88
CA THR A 143 -11.34 -15.84 -9.22
C THR A 143 -10.34 -16.75 -8.53
N ARG A 144 -9.04 -16.48 -8.70
CA ARG A 144 -7.94 -17.28 -8.13
C ARG A 144 -8.01 -17.31 -6.60
N LEU A 145 -7.91 -18.52 -6.07
CA LEU A 145 -7.61 -18.76 -4.66
C LEU A 145 -6.10 -18.89 -4.48
N TRP A 146 -5.52 -18.07 -3.62
CA TRP A 146 -4.08 -18.07 -3.39
C TRP A 146 -3.72 -18.97 -2.21
N THR A 147 -2.67 -19.76 -2.40
CA THR A 147 -1.95 -20.43 -1.32
C THR A 147 -0.67 -19.65 -1.02
N PHE A 148 -0.17 -19.79 0.21
CA PHE A 148 1.00 -19.06 0.66
C PHE A 148 2.05 -20.00 1.23
N GLU A 149 3.29 -19.75 0.87
CA GLU A 149 4.44 -20.55 1.28
C GLU A 149 5.67 -19.65 1.42
N ARG A 150 6.73 -20.17 2.03
CA ARG A 150 8.02 -19.48 2.00
C ARG A 150 8.60 -19.61 0.58
N PRO A 151 8.99 -18.51 -0.08
CA PRO A 151 9.71 -18.58 -1.35
C PRO A 151 10.96 -19.46 -1.25
N ALA A 152 11.38 -20.06 -2.37
CA ALA A 152 12.68 -20.71 -2.45
C ALA A 152 13.82 -19.72 -2.14
N ASP A 153 14.97 -20.22 -1.67
CA ASP A 153 16.09 -19.39 -1.18
C ASP A 153 16.88 -18.65 -2.28
N ASN A 154 16.29 -18.41 -3.46
CA ASN A 154 16.91 -17.68 -4.57
C ASN A 154 16.80 -16.15 -4.47
N CYS A 155 16.07 -15.63 -3.47
CA CYS A 155 15.86 -14.20 -3.26
C CYS A 155 16.01 -13.86 -1.77
N SER A 156 17.24 -13.83 -1.25
CA SER A 156 17.50 -13.74 0.20
C SER A 156 16.95 -12.47 0.89
N ALA A 157 16.72 -11.40 0.15
CA ALA A 157 16.23 -10.12 0.65
C ALA A 157 14.71 -9.94 0.53
N TYR A 158 13.95 -10.95 0.07
CA TYR A 158 12.50 -10.85 -0.17
C TYR A 158 11.67 -10.42 1.05
N ASN A 159 12.21 -10.64 2.25
CA ASN A 159 11.57 -10.30 3.50
C ASN A 159 12.12 -9.04 4.17
N GLN A 160 13.10 -8.35 3.57
CA GLN A 160 13.56 -7.06 4.08
C GLN A 160 12.42 -6.03 4.11
N TYR A 161 12.52 -5.09 5.05
CA TYR A 161 11.47 -4.13 5.33
C TYR A 161 10.96 -3.45 4.07
N GLY A 162 9.65 -3.56 3.91
CA GLY A 162 8.78 -2.98 2.89
C GLY A 162 8.39 -3.92 1.75
N TYR A 163 9.05 -5.07 1.64
CA TYR A 163 8.47 -6.31 1.10
C TYR A 163 8.02 -7.25 2.23
N GLY A 164 8.79 -7.28 3.32
CA GLY A 164 8.46 -7.95 4.57
C GLY A 164 8.84 -7.08 5.78
N LEU A 165 9.27 -7.69 6.88
CA LEU A 165 9.57 -7.02 8.14
C LEU A 165 10.99 -7.30 8.70
N ASP A 166 11.84 -8.00 7.95
CA ASP A 166 13.24 -8.25 8.33
C ASP A 166 14.13 -7.01 8.06
N GLY A 167 15.35 -7.04 8.61
CA GLY A 167 16.38 -6.03 8.36
C GLY A 167 16.28 -4.81 9.27
N PRO A 168 17.14 -3.80 9.05
CA PRO A 168 17.13 -2.59 9.86
C PRO A 168 15.87 -1.76 9.57
N LEU A 169 15.08 -1.54 10.61
CA LEU A 169 13.93 -0.64 10.55
C LEU A 169 14.38 0.81 10.78
N SER A 170 13.70 1.77 10.15
CA SER A 170 13.91 3.19 10.46
C SER A 170 13.61 3.47 11.94
N PRO A 171 14.18 4.52 12.56
CA PRO A 171 13.91 4.83 13.97
C PRO A 171 12.42 4.92 14.30
N TYR A 172 11.61 5.46 13.40
CA TYR A 172 10.16 5.50 13.52
C TYR A 172 9.56 4.08 13.67
N LEU A 173 9.84 3.21 12.71
CA LEU A 173 9.35 1.83 12.69
C LEU A 173 9.86 1.01 13.89
N ALA A 174 11.15 1.16 14.20
CA ALA A 174 11.80 0.49 15.33
C ALA A 174 11.16 0.88 16.66
N SER A 175 10.80 2.17 16.84
CA SER A 175 10.13 2.66 18.04
C SER A 175 8.75 2.05 18.28
N ARG A 176 8.07 1.58 17.22
CA ARG A 176 6.78 0.91 17.32
C ARG A 176 6.93 -0.56 17.69
N GLY A 177 7.93 -1.22 17.11
CA GLY A 177 8.14 -2.66 17.25
C GLY A 177 7.20 -3.45 16.33
N ILE A 178 7.73 -4.56 15.78
CA ILE A 178 7.03 -5.37 14.77
C ILE A 178 5.69 -5.90 15.26
N ASP A 179 5.65 -6.48 16.46
CA ASP A 179 4.43 -7.09 16.99
C ASP A 179 3.30 -6.06 17.17
N ALA A 180 3.63 -4.84 17.62
CA ALA A 180 2.65 -3.77 17.77
C ALA A 180 2.18 -3.24 16.42
N MET A 181 3.06 -3.12 15.41
CA MET A 181 2.67 -2.76 14.04
C MET A 181 1.70 -3.80 13.46
N VAL A 182 2.03 -5.09 13.57
CA VAL A 182 1.19 -6.18 13.09
C VAL A 182 -0.15 -6.18 13.82
N ALA A 183 -0.19 -6.09 15.15
CA ALA A 183 -1.45 -6.03 15.89
C ALA A 183 -2.30 -4.82 15.48
N ALA A 184 -1.69 -3.64 15.39
CA ALA A 184 -2.37 -2.41 14.97
C ALA A 184 -2.96 -2.52 13.56
N PHE A 185 -2.25 -3.14 12.63
CA PHE A 185 -2.69 -3.26 11.25
C PHE A 185 -4.00 -4.03 11.14
N GLY A 186 -4.18 -5.12 11.91
CA GLY A 186 -5.41 -5.92 11.89
C GLY A 186 -6.66 -5.19 12.39
N GLU A 187 -6.49 -4.11 13.15
CA GLU A 187 -7.57 -3.23 13.63
C GLU A 187 -7.87 -2.07 12.66
N ARG A 188 -7.08 -1.91 11.59
CA ARG A 188 -7.29 -0.82 10.63
C ARG A 188 -8.40 -1.17 9.64
N ASN A 189 -9.07 -0.12 9.15
CA ASN A 189 -9.97 -0.23 8.02
C ASN A 189 -9.21 0.09 6.73
N VAL A 190 -8.84 -0.96 5.98
CA VAL A 190 -8.01 -0.86 4.77
C VAL A 190 -8.77 -1.44 3.58
N THR A 191 -9.00 -0.63 2.55
CA THR A 191 -9.60 -1.09 1.29
C THR A 191 -8.56 -1.01 0.18
N TYR A 192 -8.09 -2.16 -0.28
CA TYR A 192 -7.18 -2.26 -1.42
C TYR A 192 -7.96 -2.00 -2.70
N LEU A 193 -7.57 -1.00 -3.48
CA LEU A 193 -8.15 -0.71 -4.78
C LEU A 193 -7.24 -1.32 -5.87
N SER A 194 -7.79 -2.20 -6.71
CA SER A 194 -7.05 -2.91 -7.75
C SER A 194 -7.73 -2.75 -9.10
N GLY A 195 -7.08 -2.09 -10.05
CA GLY A 195 -7.51 -2.06 -11.45
C GLY A 195 -7.38 -3.43 -12.10
N THR A 196 -8.44 -3.94 -12.76
CA THR A 196 -8.39 -5.27 -13.41
C THR A 196 -7.58 -5.29 -14.70
N SER A 197 -7.08 -4.15 -15.16
CA SER A 197 -6.20 -4.02 -16.32
C SER A 197 -4.80 -3.57 -15.92
N ASP A 198 -4.47 -3.48 -14.62
CA ASP A 198 -3.11 -3.21 -14.12
C ASP A 198 -2.27 -4.51 -14.08
N VAL A 199 -2.09 -5.05 -15.29
CA VAL A 199 -1.53 -6.38 -15.56
C VAL A 199 -0.21 -6.33 -16.32
N CYS A 200 0.28 -5.13 -16.66
CA CYS A 200 1.48 -4.97 -17.47
C CYS A 200 2.74 -5.35 -16.71
N ASN A 201 3.67 -5.99 -17.40
CA ASN A 201 5.08 -6.09 -17.04
C ASN A 201 5.89 -6.30 -18.33
N LEU A 202 6.21 -5.20 -19.01
CA LEU A 202 6.89 -5.26 -20.28
C LEU A 202 8.26 -5.97 -20.21
N PRO A 203 9.14 -5.69 -19.22
CA PRO A 203 10.43 -6.38 -19.09
C PRO A 203 10.27 -7.90 -19.02
N PHE A 204 9.35 -8.40 -18.19
CA PHE A 204 9.13 -9.83 -18.03
C PHE A 204 8.61 -10.49 -19.31
N MET A 205 7.68 -9.84 -20.02
CA MET A 205 7.16 -10.35 -21.29
C MET A 205 8.24 -10.39 -22.38
N GLN A 206 9.12 -9.38 -22.45
CA GLN A 206 10.22 -9.33 -23.41
C GLN A 206 11.25 -10.43 -23.14
N GLU A 207 11.64 -10.62 -21.88
CA GLU A 207 12.57 -11.69 -21.46
C GLU A 207 12.05 -13.09 -21.87
N HIS A 208 10.73 -13.29 -21.84
CA HIS A 208 10.09 -14.56 -22.17
C HIS A 208 9.53 -14.63 -23.61
N SER A 209 9.89 -13.69 -24.48
CA SER A 209 9.46 -13.64 -25.89
C SER A 209 7.94 -13.67 -26.09
N CYS A 210 7.19 -13.09 -25.15
CA CYS A 210 5.75 -12.91 -25.27
C CYS A 210 5.41 -11.64 -26.07
N THR A 211 4.39 -11.68 -26.91
CA THR A 211 3.87 -10.49 -27.59
C THR A 211 3.32 -9.51 -26.54
N PRO A 212 3.87 -8.29 -26.41
CA PRO A 212 3.39 -7.37 -25.39
C PRO A 212 1.94 -6.95 -25.63
N GLY A 213 1.08 -7.26 -24.66
CA GLY A 213 -0.28 -6.73 -24.59
C GLY A 213 -0.37 -5.40 -23.84
N CYS A 214 0.76 -4.79 -23.48
CA CYS A 214 0.78 -3.59 -22.64
C CYS A 214 1.72 -2.49 -23.16
N VAL A 215 1.50 -1.28 -22.65
CA VAL A 215 2.25 -0.07 -23.03
C VAL A 215 3.62 -0.04 -22.31
N PRO A 216 4.65 0.62 -22.88
CA PRO A 216 6.01 0.60 -22.32
C PRO A 216 6.18 1.29 -20.96
N ASP A 217 5.37 2.30 -20.67
CA ASP A 217 5.40 3.02 -19.40
C ASP A 217 4.22 2.57 -18.52
N ASP A 218 4.52 1.67 -17.61
CA ASP A 218 3.58 1.20 -16.58
C ASP A 218 3.81 1.93 -15.24
N GLY A 219 4.41 3.13 -15.25
CA GLY A 219 4.60 3.95 -14.04
C GLY A 219 5.54 3.35 -13.00
N GLY A 220 6.57 2.62 -13.45
CA GLY A 220 7.65 2.11 -12.58
C GLY A 220 7.25 0.90 -11.73
N LEU A 221 6.76 -0.17 -12.38
CA LEU A 221 6.56 -1.47 -11.71
C LEU A 221 7.90 -1.95 -11.11
N ASP A 222 7.83 -2.45 -9.89
CA ASP A 222 8.99 -3.02 -9.20
C ASP A 222 9.21 -4.44 -9.71
N THR A 223 10.32 -4.63 -10.42
CA THR A 223 10.75 -5.88 -11.06
C THR A 223 11.91 -6.54 -10.31
N SER A 224 12.18 -6.13 -9.07
CA SER A 224 13.16 -6.78 -8.19
C SER A 224 12.74 -8.23 -7.86
N CYS A 225 13.69 -9.08 -7.44
CA CYS A 225 13.34 -10.46 -7.07
C CYS A 225 12.35 -10.47 -5.90
N GLU A 226 12.50 -9.52 -4.98
CA GLU A 226 11.70 -9.37 -3.78
C GLU A 226 10.25 -9.05 -4.13
N ALA A 227 10.03 -8.13 -5.07
CA ALA A 227 8.72 -7.81 -5.61
C ALA A 227 8.13 -8.99 -6.42
N TYR A 228 8.95 -9.71 -7.18
CA TYR A 228 8.51 -10.89 -7.91
C TYR A 228 8.07 -12.03 -7.01
N THR A 229 8.55 -12.16 -5.78
CA THR A 229 7.96 -13.13 -4.84
C THR A 229 6.48 -12.89 -4.56
N GLN A 230 5.97 -11.66 -4.78
CA GLN A 230 4.57 -11.29 -4.55
C GLN A 230 3.67 -11.48 -5.78
N GLY A 231 4.27 -11.72 -6.95
CA GLY A 231 3.59 -11.83 -8.24
C GLY A 231 4.21 -10.94 -9.31
N TYR A 232 3.84 -11.17 -10.57
CA TYR A 232 4.49 -10.53 -11.73
C TYR A 232 3.84 -9.23 -12.22
N CYS A 233 2.67 -8.86 -11.70
CA CYS A 233 1.97 -7.59 -11.99
C CYS A 233 1.19 -7.11 -10.76
N ARG A 234 0.76 -5.84 -10.76
CA ARG A 234 0.11 -5.22 -9.59
C ARG A 234 -1.23 -5.86 -9.25
N MET A 235 -2.05 -6.20 -10.24
CA MET A 235 -3.32 -6.89 -10.00
C MET A 235 -3.11 -8.20 -9.23
N ALA A 236 -2.17 -9.05 -9.67
CA ALA A 236 -1.86 -10.29 -8.97
C ALA A 236 -1.39 -10.04 -7.53
N ARG A 237 -0.50 -9.07 -7.33
CA ARG A 237 0.02 -8.68 -6.01
C ARG A 237 -1.10 -8.22 -5.07
N ALA A 238 -2.00 -7.35 -5.52
CA ALA A 238 -3.11 -6.84 -4.72
C ALA A 238 -4.13 -7.93 -4.35
N HIS A 239 -4.50 -8.77 -5.32
CA HIS A 239 -5.43 -9.88 -5.10
C HIS A 239 -4.86 -10.91 -4.13
N ALA A 240 -3.58 -11.27 -4.27
CA ALA A 240 -2.93 -12.20 -3.38
C ALA A 240 -2.74 -11.61 -1.97
N TYR A 241 -2.33 -10.34 -1.86
CA TYR A 241 -2.14 -9.69 -0.57
C TYR A 241 -3.45 -9.57 0.23
N ALA A 242 -4.57 -9.23 -0.42
CA ALA A 242 -5.85 -9.15 0.28
C ALA A 242 -6.29 -10.50 0.87
N GLN A 243 -6.07 -11.61 0.14
CA GLN A 243 -6.33 -12.96 0.67
C GLN A 243 -5.35 -13.34 1.78
N TYR A 244 -4.06 -13.01 1.60
CA TYR A 244 -3.02 -13.22 2.60
C TYR A 244 -3.38 -12.60 3.95
N VAL A 245 -3.71 -11.31 3.97
CA VAL A 245 -3.99 -10.59 5.23
C VAL A 245 -5.18 -11.22 5.96
N LYS A 246 -6.24 -11.57 5.22
CA LYS A 246 -7.40 -12.27 5.80
C LYS A 246 -7.01 -13.62 6.40
N GLN A 247 -6.20 -14.42 5.71
CA GLN A 247 -5.74 -15.72 6.19
C GLN A 247 -4.79 -15.59 7.40
N PHE A 248 -3.86 -14.65 7.35
CA PHE A 248 -2.86 -14.39 8.39
C PHE A 248 -3.52 -14.11 9.75
N TYR A 249 -4.58 -13.31 9.78
CA TYR A 249 -5.30 -12.99 11.02
C TYR A 249 -6.32 -14.07 11.41
N ALA A 250 -6.95 -14.76 10.44
CA ALA A 250 -7.81 -15.90 10.73
C ALA A 250 -7.04 -17.01 11.49
N GLN A 251 -5.81 -17.32 11.07
CA GLN A 251 -4.97 -18.36 11.67
C GLN A 251 -4.48 -18.01 13.09
N ARG A 252 -4.40 -16.73 13.45
CA ARG A 252 -3.94 -16.27 14.78
C ARG A 252 -5.05 -16.18 15.84
N GLY A 253 -6.21 -16.78 15.59
CA GLY A 253 -7.32 -16.77 16.55
C GLY A 253 -8.06 -15.42 16.65
N GLN A 254 -7.71 -14.43 15.81
CA GLN A 254 -8.52 -13.23 15.59
C GLN A 254 -9.73 -13.52 14.68
N ALA A 255 -10.08 -14.80 14.47
CA ALA A 255 -11.32 -15.22 13.84
C ALA A 255 -12.58 -14.69 14.56
N SER A 256 -12.50 -14.45 15.88
CA SER A 256 -13.57 -13.76 16.63
C SER A 256 -13.77 -12.31 16.17
N GLN A 257 -12.69 -11.62 15.77
CA GLN A 257 -12.73 -10.26 15.21
C GLN A 257 -13.23 -10.26 13.75
N LEU A 258 -12.94 -11.30 12.97
CA LEU A 258 -13.51 -11.52 11.62
C LEU A 258 -15.02 -11.69 11.65
N GLY A 259 -15.57 -12.37 12.67
CA GLY A 259 -17.00 -12.60 12.86
C GLY A 259 -17.77 -11.45 13.54
N GLN A 260 -17.08 -10.54 14.23
CA GLN A 260 -17.66 -9.37 14.91
C GLN A 260 -17.52 -8.05 14.13
N GLY A 261 -17.01 -8.10 12.89
CA GLY A 261 -16.84 -6.89 12.05
C GLY A 261 -15.68 -5.98 12.47
N ILE A 262 -14.76 -6.47 13.30
CA ILE A 262 -13.58 -5.72 13.77
C ILE A 262 -12.46 -5.77 12.72
N PHE A 263 -12.30 -6.90 12.03
CA PHE A 263 -11.39 -7.00 10.89
C PHE A 263 -11.99 -6.35 9.66
N SER A 264 -11.38 -5.27 9.18
CA SER A 264 -11.92 -4.47 8.07
C SER A 264 -10.89 -4.27 6.94
N HIS A 265 -10.35 -5.38 6.43
CA HIS A 265 -9.56 -5.36 5.21
C HIS A 265 -10.36 -5.91 4.03
N HIS A 266 -10.49 -5.11 2.98
CA HIS A 266 -11.33 -5.42 1.81
C HIS A 266 -10.55 -5.20 0.52
N LEU A 267 -10.91 -5.95 -0.52
CA LEU A 267 -10.42 -5.74 -1.88
C LEU A 267 -11.59 -5.23 -2.73
N VAL A 268 -11.35 -4.16 -3.47
CA VAL A 268 -12.26 -3.66 -4.50
C VAL A 268 -11.54 -3.70 -5.84
N SER A 269 -12.00 -4.59 -6.71
CA SER A 269 -11.53 -4.68 -8.09
C SER A 269 -12.29 -3.68 -8.97
N ILE A 270 -11.57 -2.90 -9.77
CA ILE A 270 -12.12 -1.83 -10.62
C ILE A 270 -12.05 -2.29 -12.09
N PRO A 271 -13.20 -2.65 -12.71
CA PRO A 271 -13.23 -3.21 -14.05
C PRO A 271 -12.64 -2.27 -15.11
N GLY A 272 -11.77 -2.80 -15.96
CA GLY A 272 -11.21 -2.12 -17.13
C GLY A 272 -10.21 -1.00 -16.84
N VAL A 273 -9.86 -0.78 -15.56
CA VAL A 273 -8.91 0.27 -15.17
C VAL A 273 -7.50 -0.31 -15.04
N GLY A 274 -6.53 0.33 -15.70
CA GLY A 274 -5.10 0.01 -15.61
C GLY A 274 -4.38 0.83 -14.54
N HIS A 275 -3.10 1.14 -14.78
CA HIS A 275 -2.25 1.91 -13.86
C HIS A 275 -2.53 3.43 -13.88
N SER A 276 -3.78 3.83 -13.65
CA SER A 276 -4.22 5.23 -13.69
C SER A 276 -4.89 5.65 -12.38
N GLY A 277 -4.21 6.49 -11.60
CA GLY A 277 -4.76 7.01 -10.34
C GLY A 277 -6.04 7.81 -10.53
N CYS A 278 -6.14 8.59 -11.62
CA CYS A 278 -7.34 9.34 -11.95
C CYS A 278 -8.54 8.41 -12.19
N ALA A 279 -8.37 7.38 -13.02
CA ALA A 279 -9.42 6.41 -13.32
C ALA A 279 -9.81 5.58 -12.09
N VAL A 280 -8.84 5.21 -11.23
CA VAL A 280 -9.12 4.50 -9.98
C VAL A 280 -9.99 5.34 -9.05
N PHE A 281 -9.56 6.55 -8.69
CA PHE A 281 -10.26 7.36 -7.68
C PHE A 281 -11.56 8.03 -8.17
N GLN A 282 -11.78 8.11 -9.49
CA GLN A 282 -13.05 8.55 -10.07
C GLN A 282 -14.00 7.40 -10.40
N SER A 283 -13.58 6.14 -10.22
CA SER A 283 -14.43 4.99 -10.49
C SER A 283 -15.62 4.92 -9.53
N PRO A 284 -16.81 4.47 -9.99
CA PRO A 284 -17.97 4.28 -9.10
C PRO A 284 -17.68 3.37 -7.91
N GLN A 285 -16.87 2.33 -8.12
CA GLN A 285 -16.50 1.35 -7.08
C GLN A 285 -15.64 1.99 -5.99
N ALA A 286 -14.62 2.78 -6.35
CA ALA A 286 -13.78 3.47 -5.38
C ALA A 286 -14.57 4.55 -4.63
N LEU A 287 -15.38 5.34 -5.34
CA LEU A 287 -16.20 6.40 -4.72
C LEU A 287 -17.20 5.82 -3.72
N ALA A 288 -17.89 4.73 -4.08
CA ALA A 288 -18.81 4.05 -3.16
C ALA A 288 -18.11 3.48 -1.92
N ALA A 289 -16.87 2.99 -2.05
CA ALA A 289 -16.10 2.50 -0.92
C ALA A 289 -15.54 3.64 -0.03
N MET A 290 -15.12 4.75 -0.64
CA MET A 290 -14.55 5.92 0.04
C MET A 290 -15.62 6.75 0.73
N PHE A 291 -16.81 6.89 0.15
CA PHE A 291 -17.89 7.74 0.66
C PHE A 291 -19.20 6.93 0.79
N PRO A 292 -19.26 5.96 1.73
CA PRO A 292 -20.43 5.12 1.96
C PRO A 292 -21.58 5.87 2.63
#